data_AF-A0A926JA66-F1
#
_entry.id   AF-A0A926JA66-F1
#
_cell.length_a   1.000
_cell.length_b   1.000
_cell.length_c   1.000
_cell.angle_alpha   90.00
_cell.angle_beta   90.00
_cell.angle_gamma   90.00
#
_symmetry.space_group_name_H-M   'P 1'
#
loop_
_entity.id
_entity.type
_entity.pdbx_description
1 polymer ?
#
loop_
_entity_poly.entity_id
_entity_poly.type
_entity_poly.pdbx_seq_one_letter_code
_entity_poly.pdbx_strand_id
1 'polypeptide(L)'
;MRYFLDTEFNGFCGDLIALALVPEDAALPPFYAALECPKPTLWVAEHILPVLNTELVSRDTLGHGLAAYLSNDPEPLLFADWPEDIAHAAMMLVAGPGRRYAIDRIKFELCDALGFDSAALSQVPHNALSDATALRAFILRREGR
;
A
#
# COMPACT_ATOMS: atom_id res chain seq x y z
N MET A 1 0.48 -15.63 -2.61
CA MET A 1 1.39 -15.17 -1.52
C MET A 1 0.75 -13.98 -0.79
N ARG A 2 1.14 -13.66 0.45
CA ARG A 2 0.71 -12.42 1.13
C ARG A 2 1.55 -11.23 0.68
N TYR A 3 0.90 -10.11 0.43
CA TYR A 3 1.52 -8.81 0.19
C TYR A 3 0.98 -7.85 1.25
N PHE A 4 1.85 -7.41 2.14
CA PHE A 4 1.54 -6.46 3.19
C PHE A 4 1.32 -5.10 2.53
N LEU A 5 0.13 -4.55 2.71
CA LEU A 5 -0.36 -3.36 2.06
C LEU A 5 -0.43 -2.24 3.08
N ASP A 6 0.04 -1.07 2.68
CA ASP A 6 -0.17 0.19 3.39
C ASP A 6 -0.32 1.31 2.35
N THR A 7 -1.08 2.34 2.69
CA THR A 7 -1.28 3.52 1.84
C THR A 7 -1.20 4.81 2.63
N GLU A 8 -0.71 5.86 1.96
CA GLU A 8 -0.84 7.24 2.45
C GLU A 8 -1.92 7.96 1.65
N PHE A 9 -2.75 8.76 2.30
CA PHE A 9 -3.86 9.47 1.68
C PHE A 9 -4.11 10.85 2.32
N ASN A 10 -4.78 11.73 1.57
CA ASN A 10 -4.88 13.15 1.91
C ASN A 10 -5.95 13.44 2.97
N GLY A 11 -5.70 13.01 4.21
CA GLY A 11 -6.67 13.07 5.31
C GLY A 11 -7.74 11.98 5.23
N PHE A 12 -8.63 11.92 6.21
CA PHE A 12 -9.63 10.85 6.34
C PHE A 12 -10.51 10.70 5.08
N CYS A 13 -10.54 9.50 4.49
CA CYS A 13 -11.22 9.19 3.23
C CYS A 13 -10.80 10.11 2.06
N GLY A 14 -9.58 10.64 2.10
CA GLY A 14 -9.03 11.56 1.12
C GLY A 14 -8.50 10.88 -0.14
N ASP A 15 -7.90 11.67 -1.03
CA ASP A 15 -7.27 11.14 -2.24
C ASP A 15 -5.98 10.36 -1.90
N LEU A 16 -5.73 9.27 -2.61
CA LEU A 16 -4.51 8.48 -2.47
C LEU A 16 -3.26 9.31 -2.79
N ILE A 17 -2.25 9.19 -1.95
CA ILE A 17 -0.91 9.79 -2.11
C ILE A 17 0.12 8.72 -2.42
N ALA A 18 0.13 7.59 -1.70
CA ALA A 18 1.11 6.53 -1.94
C ALA A 18 0.52 5.14 -1.67
N LEU A 19 1.02 4.13 -2.36
CA LEU A 19 0.66 2.74 -2.16
C LEU A 19 1.90 1.87 -2.17
N ALA A 20 2.04 1.01 -1.16
CA ALA A 20 3.11 0.05 -1.07
C ALA A 20 2.58 -1.38 -0.92
N LEU A 21 3.29 -2.33 -1.54
CA LEU A 21 3.11 -3.76 -1.31
C LEU A 21 4.45 -4.39 -0.95
N VAL A 22 4.53 -5.01 0.22
CA VAL A 22 5.71 -5.76 0.65
C VAL A 22 5.39 -7.24 0.65
N PRO A 23 6.04 -8.07 -0.20
CA PRO A 23 5.77 -9.50 -0.25
C PRO A 23 6.21 -10.19 1.05
N GLU A 24 5.49 -11.24 1.44
CA GLU A 24 5.91 -12.11 2.54
C GLU A 24 7.31 -12.69 2.31
N ASP A 25 7.58 -13.14 1.08
CA ASP A 25 8.89 -13.61 0.66
C ASP A 25 9.87 -12.43 0.50
N ALA A 26 10.85 -12.36 1.40
CA ALA A 26 11.87 -11.32 1.42
C ALA A 26 12.80 -11.33 0.18
N ALA A 27 12.81 -12.41 -0.60
CA ALA A 27 13.58 -12.48 -1.85
C ALA A 27 12.92 -11.70 -3.00
N LEU A 28 11.63 -11.35 -2.88
CA LEU A 28 10.90 -10.60 -3.88
C LEU A 28 10.93 -9.10 -3.56
N PRO A 29 11.12 -8.22 -4.58
CA PRO A 29 11.14 -6.79 -4.34
C PRO A 29 9.74 -6.28 -3.98
N PRO A 30 9.63 -5.24 -3.12
CA PRO A 30 8.37 -4.56 -2.88
C PRO A 30 7.93 -3.74 -4.10
N PHE A 31 6.63 -3.46 -4.18
CA PHE A 31 6.09 -2.43 -5.05
C PHE A 31 5.87 -1.15 -4.24
N TYR A 32 6.27 0.00 -4.77
CA TYR A 32 6.03 1.30 -4.13
C TYR A 32 5.92 2.40 -5.17
N ALA A 33 4.85 3.19 -5.08
CA ALA A 33 4.60 4.32 -5.98
C ALA A 33 3.81 5.42 -5.28
N ALA A 34 4.05 6.66 -5.69
CA ALA A 34 3.36 7.84 -5.15
C ALA A 34 2.72 8.68 -6.26
N LEU A 35 1.63 9.35 -5.92
CA LEU A 35 0.85 10.27 -6.76
C LEU A 35 1.06 11.70 -6.28
N GLU A 36 0.81 12.65 -7.18
CA GLU A 36 0.79 14.06 -6.82
C GLU A 36 -0.35 14.39 -5.85
N CYS A 37 -0.06 15.17 -4.81
CA CYS A 37 -1.03 15.71 -3.86
C CYS A 37 -1.01 17.24 -3.93
N PRO A 38 -1.82 17.88 -4.79
CA PRO A 38 -1.72 19.32 -5.06
C PRO A 38 -2.31 20.20 -3.95
N LYS A 39 -3.19 19.65 -3.10
CA LYS A 39 -3.84 20.36 -2.00
C LYS A 39 -3.73 19.55 -0.71
N PRO A 40 -2.51 19.38 -0.19
CA PRO A 40 -2.33 18.58 1.02
C PRO A 40 -3.00 19.27 2.21
N THR A 41 -3.56 18.46 3.11
CA THR A 41 -3.84 18.96 4.47
C THR A 41 -2.54 19.42 5.13
N LEU A 42 -2.63 20.26 6.17
CA LEU A 42 -1.45 20.71 6.91
C LEU A 42 -0.61 19.53 7.43
N TRP A 43 -1.28 18.52 7.98
CA TRP A 43 -0.64 17.33 8.51
C TRP A 43 0.08 16.52 7.42
N VAL A 44 -0.57 16.31 6.27
CA VAL A 44 0.03 15.63 5.11
C VAL A 44 1.27 16.35 4.59
N ALA A 45 1.22 17.69 4.51
CA ALA A 45 2.34 18.49 4.05
C ALA A 45 3.55 18.43 4.99
N GLU A 46 3.30 18.27 6.29
CA GLU A 46 4.34 18.20 7.32
C GLU A 46 4.92 16.79 7.49
N HIS A 47 4.10 15.74 7.34
CA HIS A 47 4.48 14.39 7.76
C HIS A 47 4.59 13.36 6.63
N ILE A 48 3.79 13.44 5.56
CA ILE A 48 3.77 12.44 4.48
C ILE A 48 4.65 12.87 3.32
N LEU A 49 4.39 14.05 2.75
CA LEU A 49 5.06 14.49 1.53
C LEU A 49 6.60 14.55 1.66
N PRO A 50 7.18 14.99 2.80
CA PRO A 50 8.63 15.04 2.96
C PRO A 50 9.31 13.68 2.99
N VAL A 51 8.57 12.60 3.29
CA VAL A 51 9.12 11.26 3.51
C VAL A 51 8.76 10.26 2.41
N LEU A 52 8.07 10.68 1.34
CA LEU A 52 7.73 9.79 0.22
C LEU A 52 8.97 9.11 -0.38
N ASN A 53 10.08 9.84 -0.54
CA ASN A 53 11.35 9.28 -1.01
C ASN A 53 11.24 8.44 -2.31
N THR A 54 10.32 8.80 -3.20
CA THR A 54 10.11 8.16 -4.51
C THR A 54 9.64 9.20 -5.53
N GLU A 55 9.79 8.89 -6.80
CA GLU A 55 9.27 9.74 -7.88
C GLU A 55 7.74 9.66 -7.94
N LEU A 56 7.11 10.81 -8.23
CA LEU A 56 5.67 10.88 -8.45
C LEU A 56 5.33 10.33 -9.83
N VAL A 57 4.32 9.48 -9.90
CA VAL A 57 3.83 8.88 -11.14
C VAL A 57 2.38 9.29 -11.40
N SER A 58 1.93 9.08 -12.63
CA SER A 58 0.50 9.24 -12.94
C SER A 58 -0.32 8.11 -12.32
N ARG A 59 -1.61 8.37 -12.07
CA ARG A 59 -2.55 7.33 -11.62
C ARG A 59 -2.60 6.13 -12.57
N ASP A 60 -2.51 6.39 -13.88
CA ASP A 60 -2.53 5.33 -14.89
C ASP A 60 -1.26 4.47 -14.83
N THR A 61 -0.10 5.10 -14.65
CA THR A 61 1.18 4.41 -14.43
C THR A 61 1.15 3.54 -13.18
N LEU A 62 0.64 4.08 -12.07
CA LEU A 62 0.53 3.34 -10.81
C LEU A 62 -0.41 2.14 -10.97
N GLY A 63 -1.60 2.33 -11.54
CA GLY A 63 -2.57 1.25 -11.74
C GLY A 63 -2.08 0.13 -12.66
N HIS A 64 -1.43 0.46 -13.78
CA HIS A 64 -0.77 -0.53 -14.64
C HIS A 64 0.36 -1.26 -13.90
N GLY A 65 1.20 -0.53 -13.17
CA GLY A 65 2.29 -1.09 -12.40
C GLY A 65 1.81 -2.07 -11.33
N LEU A 66 0.76 -1.70 -10.60
CA LEU A 66 0.14 -2.54 -9.57
C LEU A 66 -0.41 -3.85 -10.15
N ALA A 67 -1.16 -3.77 -11.25
CA ALA A 67 -1.70 -4.96 -11.91
C ALA A 67 -0.58 -5.87 -12.46
N ALA A 68 0.44 -5.28 -13.10
CA ALA A 68 1.59 -6.02 -13.62
C ALA A 68 2.43 -6.66 -12.51
N TYR A 69 2.60 -5.97 -11.37
CA TYR A 69 3.33 -6.52 -10.22
C TYR A 69 2.64 -7.77 -9.66
N LEU A 70 1.31 -7.76 -9.60
CA LEU A 70 0.51 -8.87 -9.08
C LEU A 70 0.26 -9.99 -10.09
N SER A 71 0.50 -9.77 -11.39
CA SER A 71 0.06 -10.71 -12.45
C SER A 71 0.76 -12.07 -12.43
N ASN A 72 1.94 -12.17 -11.80
CA ASN A 72 2.70 -13.41 -11.71
C ASN A 72 2.27 -14.30 -10.54
N ASP A 73 1.40 -13.81 -9.65
CA ASP A 73 0.80 -14.60 -8.58
C ASP A 73 -0.63 -14.97 -9.01
N PRO A 74 -0.97 -16.28 -9.12
CA PRO A 74 -2.33 -16.68 -9.49
C PRO A 74 -3.35 -16.42 -8.38
N GLU A 75 -2.90 -16.26 -7.13
CA GLU A 75 -3.75 -16.00 -5.97
C GLU A 75 -3.12 -14.96 -5.02
N PRO A 76 -2.96 -13.70 -5.46
CA PRO A 76 -2.38 -12.67 -4.62
C PRO A 76 -3.36 -12.31 -3.50
N LEU A 77 -2.82 -12.19 -2.29
CA LEU A 77 -3.55 -11.75 -1.10
C LEU A 77 -2.97 -10.43 -0.61
N LEU A 78 -3.73 -9.34 -0.77
CA LEU A 78 -3.43 -8.05 -0.15
C LEU A 78 -3.87 -8.09 1.31
N PHE A 79 -2.93 -7.82 2.21
CA PHE A 79 -3.07 -8.02 3.65
C PHE A 79 -2.74 -6.69 4.36
N ALA A 80 -3.74 -6.05 4.94
CA ALA A 80 -3.63 -4.72 5.57
C ALA A 80 -4.26 -4.72 6.95
N ASP A 81 -3.81 -3.84 7.84
CA ASP A 81 -4.41 -3.61 9.16
C ASP A 81 -5.47 -2.50 9.16
N TRP A 82 -5.49 -1.64 8.12
CA TRP A 82 -6.47 -0.58 7.99
C TRP A 82 -7.40 -0.77 6.78
N PRO A 83 -8.73 -0.52 6.93
CA PRO A 83 -9.69 -0.72 5.84
C PRO A 83 -9.55 0.28 4.68
N GLU A 84 -9.09 1.52 4.92
CA GLU A 84 -8.92 2.49 3.82
C GLU A 84 -7.82 2.07 2.85
N ASP A 85 -6.78 1.35 3.31
CA ASP A 85 -5.74 0.83 2.42
C ASP A 85 -6.33 -0.16 1.40
N ILE A 86 -7.20 -1.06 1.88
CA ILE A 86 -7.92 -2.01 1.03
C ILE A 86 -8.81 -1.25 0.04
N ALA A 87 -9.52 -0.23 0.49
CA ALA A 87 -10.35 0.60 -0.36
C ALA A 87 -9.52 1.29 -1.45
N HIS A 88 -8.38 1.88 -1.09
CA HIS A 88 -7.47 2.54 -2.03
C HIS A 88 -6.87 1.57 -3.04
N ALA A 89 -6.38 0.41 -2.59
CA ALA A 89 -5.85 -0.62 -3.49
C ALA A 89 -6.92 -1.14 -4.46
N ALA A 90 -8.14 -1.41 -3.97
CA ALA A 90 -9.26 -1.84 -4.81
C ALA A 90 -9.66 -0.75 -5.82
N MET A 91 -9.73 0.51 -5.40
CA MET A 91 -10.03 1.65 -6.28
C MET A 91 -8.92 1.90 -7.30
N MET A 92 -7.68 1.63 -6.96
CA MET A 92 -6.55 1.79 -7.88
C MET A 92 -6.59 0.78 -9.04
N LEU A 93 -7.16 -0.41 -8.82
CA LEU A 93 -7.36 -1.41 -9.87
C LEU A 93 -8.46 -1.02 -10.88
N VAL A 94 -9.26 0.00 -10.58
CA VAL A 94 -10.24 0.57 -11.52
C VAL A 94 -9.52 1.46 -12.53
N ALA A 95 -9.46 1.00 -13.78
CA ALA A 95 -8.85 1.73 -14.90
C ALA A 95 -9.80 2.81 -15.46
N GLY A 96 -11.10 2.66 -15.23
CA GLY A 96 -12.11 3.62 -15.65
C GLY A 96 -13.53 3.05 -15.54
N PRO A 97 -14.54 3.76 -16.05
CA PRO A 97 -15.93 3.30 -15.98
C PRO A 97 -16.10 1.91 -16.62
N GLY A 98 -16.54 0.93 -15.81
CA GLY A 98 -16.75 -0.46 -16.25
C GLY A 98 -15.47 -1.22 -16.63
N ARG A 99 -14.28 -0.68 -16.32
CA ARG A 99 -12.98 -1.24 -16.71
C ARG A 99 -12.05 -1.39 -15.51
N ARG A 100 -11.32 -2.50 -15.48
CA ARG A 100 -10.20 -2.74 -14.56
C ARG A 100 -8.90 -2.91 -15.34
N TYR A 101 -7.76 -2.68 -14.69
CA TYR A 101 -6.46 -3.08 -15.25
C TYR A 101 -6.37 -4.61 -15.37
N ALA A 102 -5.37 -5.10 -16.11
CA ALA A 102 -5.19 -6.52 -16.41
C ALA A 102 -4.78 -7.33 -15.15
N ILE A 103 -5.76 -7.66 -14.32
CA ILE A 103 -5.63 -8.54 -13.16
C ILE A 103 -6.78 -9.55 -13.16
N ASP A 104 -6.46 -10.83 -13.02
CA ASP A 104 -7.47 -11.89 -13.11
C ASP A 104 -8.23 -12.05 -11.80
N ARG A 105 -7.49 -12.38 -10.73
CA ARG A 105 -7.98 -12.67 -9.38
C ARG A 105 -7.15 -11.92 -8.34
N ILE A 106 -7.81 -11.45 -7.29
CA ILE A 106 -7.16 -10.86 -6.11
C ILE A 106 -8.03 -11.12 -4.88
N LYS A 107 -7.39 -11.29 -3.72
CA LYS A 107 -8.04 -11.38 -2.41
C LYS A 107 -7.57 -10.21 -1.54
N PHE A 108 -8.46 -9.75 -0.67
CA PHE A 108 -8.16 -8.74 0.34
C PHE A 108 -8.49 -9.32 1.71
N GLU A 109 -7.62 -9.08 2.68
CA GLU A 109 -7.85 -9.45 4.07
C GLU A 109 -7.49 -8.28 4.97
N LEU A 110 -8.46 -7.87 5.77
CA LEU A 110 -8.22 -7.00 6.92
C LEU A 110 -7.71 -7.89 8.05
N CYS A 111 -6.44 -7.73 8.39
CA CYS A 111 -5.79 -8.59 9.35
C CYS A 111 -6.07 -8.16 10.79
N ASP A 112 -6.02 -9.14 11.70
CA ASP A 112 -5.94 -8.84 13.12
C ASP A 112 -4.54 -8.32 13.43
N ALA A 113 -4.35 -7.01 13.50
CA ALA A 113 -3.08 -6.39 13.87
C ALA A 113 -3.08 -5.86 15.31
N LEU A 114 -3.80 -6.51 16.24
CA LEU A 114 -3.88 -6.04 17.62
C LEU A 114 -2.47 -5.81 18.21
N GLY A 115 -2.21 -4.57 18.65
CA GLY A 115 -0.93 -4.14 19.22
C GLY A 115 0.12 -3.68 18.21
N PHE A 116 -0.22 -3.64 16.92
CA PHE A 116 0.58 -2.96 15.90
C PHE A 116 0.35 -1.44 15.97
N ASP A 117 1.43 -0.69 15.82
CA ASP A 117 1.44 0.77 15.73
C ASP A 117 2.54 1.14 14.73
N SER A 118 2.13 1.54 13.52
CA SER A 118 3.07 1.90 12.45
C SER A 118 3.94 3.09 12.85
N ALA A 119 3.37 4.10 13.53
CA ALA A 119 4.13 5.28 13.95
C ALA A 119 5.27 4.94 14.93
N ALA A 120 5.12 3.88 15.72
CA ALA A 120 6.14 3.41 16.67
C ALA A 120 7.12 2.38 16.08
N LEU A 121 6.67 1.56 15.12
CA LEU A 121 7.42 0.41 14.63
C LEU A 121 8.11 0.65 13.27
N SER A 122 7.64 1.62 12.50
CA SER A 122 8.21 1.97 11.20
C SER A 122 9.54 2.70 11.34
N GLN A 123 10.47 2.39 10.42
CA GLN A 123 11.75 3.10 10.35
C GLN A 123 11.57 4.56 9.93
N VAL A 124 10.63 4.80 9.02
CA VAL A 124 10.20 6.13 8.58
C VAL A 124 8.67 6.14 8.71
N PRO A 125 8.12 6.64 9.84
CA PRO A 125 6.68 6.76 10.00
C PRO A 125 6.03 7.56 8.87
N HIS A 126 4.81 7.19 8.48
CA HIS A 126 4.03 7.87 7.44
C HIS A 126 4.66 7.77 6.03
N ASN A 127 5.45 6.71 5.84
CA ASN A 127 5.92 6.27 4.55
C ASN A 127 5.36 4.87 4.30
N ALA A 128 4.44 4.73 3.34
CA ALA A 128 3.75 3.47 3.11
C ALA A 128 4.65 2.24 2.91
N LEU A 129 5.81 2.39 2.28
CA LEU A 129 6.74 1.26 2.14
C LEU A 129 7.34 0.83 3.49
N SER A 130 7.70 1.81 4.32
CA SER A 130 8.22 1.57 5.67
C SER A 130 7.15 0.97 6.57
N ASP A 131 5.92 1.46 6.48
CA ASP A 131 4.78 1.03 7.29
C ASP A 131 4.33 -0.39 6.92
N ALA A 132 4.20 -0.69 5.62
CA ALA A 132 3.96 -2.06 5.14
C ALA A 132 5.10 -3.03 5.54
N THR A 133 6.35 -2.57 5.54
CA THR A 133 7.49 -3.37 5.98
C THR A 133 7.42 -3.68 7.48
N ALA A 134 7.03 -2.69 8.29
CA ALA A 134 6.84 -2.87 9.72
C ALA A 134 5.68 -3.83 10.02
N LEU A 135 4.55 -3.71 9.31
CA LEU A 135 3.41 -4.61 9.44
C LEU A 135 3.80 -6.05 9.11
N ARG A 136 4.52 -6.27 8.00
CA ARG A 136 5.08 -7.58 7.65
C ARG A 136 5.90 -8.16 8.78
N ALA A 137 6.87 -7.40 9.29
CA ALA A 137 7.77 -7.86 10.34
C ALA A 137 7.02 -8.19 11.63
N PHE A 138 6.02 -7.38 11.99
CA PHE A 138 5.17 -7.59 13.16
C PHE A 138 4.36 -8.89 13.05
N ILE A 139 3.66 -9.09 11.93
CA ILE A 139 2.80 -10.25 11.71
C ILE A 139 3.62 -11.54 11.64
N LEU A 140 4.72 -11.56 10.87
CA LEU A 140 5.56 -12.76 10.75
C LEU A 140 6.17 -13.15 12.10
N ARG A 141 6.65 -12.17 12.88
CA ARG A 141 7.15 -12.42 14.24
C ARG A 141 6.07 -13.04 15.13
N ARG A 142 4.83 -12.53 15.07
CA ARG A 142 3.70 -13.05 15.86
C ARG A 142 3.31 -14.47 15.46
N GLU A 143 3.51 -14.84 14.20
CA GLU A 143 3.27 -16.18 13.66
C GLU A 143 4.47 -17.14 13.84
N GLY A 144 5.59 -16.67 14.40
CA GLY A 144 6.79 -17.47 14.60
C GLY A 144 7.56 -17.76 13.30
N ARG A 145 7.50 -16.85 12.33
CA ARG A 145 8.17 -16.94 11.02
C ARG A 145 9.28 -15.90 10.87
#